data_AF-A0A3C0Y249-F1
#
_entry.id   AF-A0A3C0Y249-F1
#
_cell.length_a   1.000
_cell.length_b   1.000
_cell.length_c   1.000
_cell.angle_alpha   90.00
_cell.angle_beta   90.00
_cell.angle_gamma   90.00
#
_symmetry.space_group_name_H-M   'P 1'
#
loop_
_entity.id
_entity.type
_entity.pdbx_description
1 polymer ?
#
loop_
_entity_poly.entity_id
_entity_poly.type
_entity_poly.pdbx_seq_one_letter_code
_entity_poly.pdbx_strand_id
1 'polypeptide(L)' 'LEAQAMQALARRGWKPDYLTVRRRADLLPPQSPFAGEALVVLGAAKLGNTRLIDNLE' A
#
# COMPACT_ATOMS: atom_id res chain seq x y z
N LEU A 1 -7.76 7.51 1.59
CA LEU A 1 -7.20 6.40 2.40
C LEU A 1 -5.68 6.29 2.22
N GLU A 2 -5.19 6.00 1.01
CA GLU A 2 -3.75 5.84 0.75
C GLU A 2 -2.90 7.05 1.21
N ALA A 3 -3.29 8.27 0.83
CA ALA A 3 -2.57 9.49 1.25
C ALA A 3 -2.52 9.67 2.78
N GLN A 4 -3.58 9.31 3.51
CA GLN A 4 -3.60 9.39 4.98
C GLN A 4 -2.66 8.37 5.61
N ALA A 5 -2.61 7.16 5.05
CA ALA A 5 -1.73 6.11 5.53
C ALA A 5 -0.25 6.41 5.23
N MET A 6 0.05 6.99 4.05
CA MET A 6 1.36 7.54 3.71
C MET A 6 1.79 8.60 4.73
N GLN A 7 0.91 9.55 5.07
CA GLN A 7 1.19 10.56 6.08
C GLN A 7 1.39 9.97 7.48
N ALA A 8 0.64 8.93 7.84
CA ALA A 8 0.80 8.26 9.14
C ALA A 8 2.17 7.58 9.27
N LEU A 9 2.66 6.93 8.21
CA LEU A 9 4.02 6.37 8.16
C LEU A 9 5.07 7.48 8.24
N ALA A 10 4.90 8.56 7.48
CA ALA A 10 5.81 9.70 7.50
C ALA A 10 5.93 10.33 8.90
N ARG A 11 4.81 10.51 9.61
CA ARG A 11 4.81 11.01 11.00
C ARG A 11 5.54 10.10 11.99
N ARG A 12 5.72 8.82 11.65
CA ARG A 12 6.46 7.84 12.46
C ARG A 12 7.94 7.72 12.05
N GLY A 13 8.45 8.62 11.22
CA GLY A 13 9.85 8.65 10.78
C GLY A 13 10.18 7.73 9.60
N TRP A 14 9.18 7.09 9.01
CA TRP A 14 9.36 6.32 7.78
C TRP A 14 9.35 7.24 6.57
N LYS A 15 10.00 6.81 5.49
CA LYS A 15 9.92 7.45 4.17
C LYS A 15 9.18 6.50 3.21
N PRO A 16 7.85 6.57 3.15
CA PRO A 16 7.08 5.66 2.31
C PRO A 16 7.21 6.02 0.82
N ASP A 17 7.44 5.00 -0.01
CA ASP A 17 7.47 5.11 -1.48
C ASP A 17 6.04 5.01 -2.02
N TYR A 18 5.30 4.00 -1.56
CA TYR A 18 3.89 3.79 -1.88
C TYR A 18 3.20 2.96 -0.79
N LEU A 19 1.89 3.15 -0.69
CA LEU A 19 0.97 2.26 0.00
C LEU A 19 -0.32 2.24 -0.81
N THR A 20 -0.64 1.10 -1.43
CA THR A 20 -1.73 1.05 -2.41
C THR A 20 -2.57 -0.22 -2.33
N VAL A 21 -3.85 -0.09 -2.67
CA VAL A 21 -4.79 -1.21 -2.80
C VAL A 21 -4.88 -1.62 -4.27
N ARG A 22 -4.70 -2.91 -4.54
CA ARG A 22 -4.77 -3.50 -5.88
C ARG A 22 -5.61 -4.77 -5.90
N ARG A 23 -6.05 -5.17 -7.08
CA ARG A 23 -6.62 -6.51 -7.28
C ARG A 23 -5.52 -7.54 -7.13
N ARG A 24 -5.77 -8.60 -6.36
CA ARG A 24 -4.81 -9.69 -6.16
C ARG A 24 -4.46 -10.40 -7.48
N ALA A 25 -5.42 -10.49 -8.40
CA ALA A 25 -5.28 -11.23 -9.64
C ALA A 25 -4.25 -10.64 -10.61
N ASP A 26 -4.15 -9.31 -10.69
CA ASP A 26 -3.37 -8.63 -11.74
C ASP A 26 -2.68 -7.34 -11.30
N LEU A 27 -2.79 -6.98 -10.02
CA LEU A 27 -2.23 -5.76 -9.44
C LEU A 27 -2.71 -4.46 -10.12
N LEU A 28 -3.81 -4.50 -10.87
CA LEU A 28 -4.45 -3.30 -11.39
C LEU A 28 -5.24 -2.59 -10.28
N PRO A 29 -5.52 -1.29 -10.45
CA PRO A 29 -6.46 -0.60 -9.57
C PRO A 29 -7.79 -1.35 -9.53
N PRO A 30 -8.38 -1.53 -8.35
CA PRO A 30 -9.67 -2.21 -8.23
C PRO A 30 -10.75 -1.41 -8.95
N GLN A 31 -11.69 -2.10 -9.59
CA GLN A 31 -12.75 -1.47 -10.37
C GLN A 31 -14.03 -1.38 -9.54
N SER A 32 -14.72 -0.24 -9.61
CA SER A 32 -16.02 -0.10 -8.97
C SER A 32 -17.12 -0.66 -9.88
N PRO A 33 -18.07 -1.46 -9.36
CA PRO A 33 -18.21 -1.87 -7.96
C PRO A 33 -17.24 -3.00 -7.60
N PHE A 34 -16.62 -2.88 -6.42
CA PHE A 34 -15.60 -3.80 -5.90
C PHE A 34 -16.11 -5.21 -5.52
N ALA A 35 -17.35 -5.55 -5.87
CA ALA A 35 -18.04 -6.71 -5.35
C ALA A 35 -17.40 -8.01 -5.88
N GLY A 36 -16.77 -8.77 -4.97
CA GLY A 36 -16.19 -10.09 -5.26
C GLY A 36 -14.74 -10.07 -5.74
N GLU A 37 -14.10 -8.90 -5.85
CA GLU A 37 -12.67 -8.83 -6.19
C GLU A 37 -11.80 -9.15 -4.96
N ALA A 38 -10.92 -10.15 -5.07
CA ALA A 38 -9.87 -10.36 -4.08
C ALA A 38 -8.86 -9.20 -4.17
N LEU A 39 -8.58 -8.54 -3.05
CA LEU A 39 -7.70 -7.38 -2.98
C LEU A 39 -6.40 -7.74 -2.28
N VAL A 40 -5.39 -6.92 -2.49
CA VAL A 40 -4.12 -6.95 -1.76
C VAL A 40 -3.66 -5.52 -1.53
N VAL A 41 -3.19 -5.25 -0.31
CA VAL A 41 -2.50 -4.01 0.03
C VAL A 41 -1.01 -4.24 -0.16
N LEU A 42 -0.35 -3.36 -0.92
CA LEU A 42 1.09 -3.38 -1.13
C LEU A 42 1.72 -2.13 -0.50
N GLY A 43 2.80 -2.31 0.24
CA GLY A 43 3.51 -1.22 0.89
C GLY A 43 5.02 -1.31 0.71
N ALA A 44 5.65 -0.15 0.48
CA ALA A 44 7.09 -0.01 0.56
C ALA A 44 7.47 1.30 1.24
N ALA A 45 8.41 1.22 2.18
CA ALA A 45 8.91 2.38 2.90
C ALA A 45 10.35 2.18 3.37
N LYS A 46 11.09 3.27 3.52
CA LYS A 46 12.43 3.26 4.10
C LYS A 46 12.40 3.61 5.58
N LEU A 47 13.22 2.91 6.36
CA LEU A 47 13.60 3.26 7.72
C LEU A 47 15.12 3.52 7.72
N GLY A 48 15.51 4.80 7.80
CA GLY A 48 16.87 5.21 7.48
C GLY A 48 17.21 4.91 6.01
N ASN A 49 18.23 4.08 5.80
CA ASN A 49 18.66 3.63 4.46
C ASN A 49 18.06 2.28 4.07
N THR A 50 17.49 1.54 5.01
CA THR A 50 16.92 0.21 4.77
C THR A 50 15.53 0.35 4.17
N ARG A 51 15.29 -0.31 3.03
CA ARG A 51 13.99 -0.34 2.36
C ARG A 51 13.26 -1.63 2.72
N LEU A 52 12.08 -1.50 3.30
CA LEU A 52 11.23 -2.61 3.68
C LEU A 52 10.00 -2.64 2.77
N ILE A 53 9.56 -3.85 2.46
CA ILE A 53 8.36 -4.13 1.68
C ILE A 53 7.51 -5.12 2.45
N ASP A 54 6.19 -4.99 2.31
CA ASP A 54 5.25 -5.95 2.86
C ASP A 54 3.93 -5.91 2.07
N ASN A 55 3.11 -6.93 2.24
CA ASN A 55 1.79 -7.04 1.65
C ASN A 55 0.78 -7.66 2.61
N LEU A 56 -0.50 -7.32 2.43
CA LEU A 56 -1.62 -7.90 3.19
C LEU A 56 -2.78 -8.23 2.24
N GLU A 57 -3.22 -9.49 2.25
CA GLU A 57 -4.41 -9.98 1.52
C GLU A 57 -5.68 -9.95 2.37
#